data_AF-A0A5S9F2T8-F1
#
_entry.id   AF-A0A5S9F2T8-F1
#
_cell.length_a   1.000
_cell.length_b   1.000
_cell.length_c   1.000
_cell.angle_alpha   90.00
_cell.angle_beta   90.00
_cell.angle_gamma   90.00
#
_symmetry.space_group_name_H-M   'P 1'
#
loop_
_entity.id
_entity.type
_entity.pdbx_description
1 polymer ?
#
loop_
_entity_poly.entity_id
_entity_poly.type
_entity_poly.pdbx_seq_one_letter_code
_entity_poly.pdbx_strand_id
1 'polypeptide(L)'
;MDRLGSVVKIIAILWIVHVIALIFPDISRYGIIPRETIGIAGIFTAPFLHGDMYHLIANTTSFFIFGCILALIEPALFFSILANLMIVGGFATWIFAREANHIGASGVIFGLFGYIVAVGFFRKKFLYILVSVLIIFIYGGMVFQVLPGDPGVSWESHLFGFLAGIFTAHRFAHKPSQRVVVIAKPVKKRKPKTNKPKPKKKKPTVIKVKKPTKSTSGNAFRKNMKIRKKY
;
A
#
# COMPACT_ATOMS: atom_id res chain seq x y z
N MET A 1 -0.26 5.94 2.11
CA MET A 1 -1.17 5.13 2.95
C MET A 1 -0.46 3.83 3.27
N ASP A 2 -0.41 3.43 4.53
CA ASP A 2 0.17 2.16 4.93
C ASP A 2 -0.70 0.99 4.43
N ARG A 3 -0.12 0.10 3.61
CA ARG A 3 -0.81 -1.08 3.09
C ARG A 3 -0.71 -2.27 4.04
N LEU A 4 0.24 -2.29 4.98
CA LEU A 4 0.33 -3.34 5.99
C LEU A 4 -0.90 -3.29 6.91
N GLY A 5 -1.30 -2.10 7.37
CA GLY A 5 -2.57 -1.92 8.07
C GLY A 5 -3.81 -2.33 7.26
N SER A 6 -3.74 -2.35 5.92
CA SER A 6 -4.84 -2.85 5.09
C SER A 6 -4.92 -4.38 5.10
N VAL A 7 -3.78 -5.08 5.14
CA VAL A 7 -3.73 -6.56 5.26
C VAL A 7 -4.39 -6.99 6.58
N VAL A 8 -4.02 -6.36 7.69
CA VAL A 8 -4.59 -6.66 9.02
C VAL A 8 -6.11 -6.41 9.03
N LYS A 9 -6.59 -5.33 8.41
CA LYS A 9 -8.03 -5.04 8.31
C LYS A 9 -8.78 -6.09 7.49
N ILE A 10 -8.22 -6.54 6.36
CA ILE A 10 -8.84 -7.60 5.56
C ILE A 10 -8.92 -8.89 6.38
N ILE A 11 -7.84 -9.27 7.06
CA ILE A 11 -7.84 -10.43 7.96
C ILE A 11 -8.91 -10.28 9.04
N ALA A 12 -8.99 -9.12 9.71
CA ALA A 12 -10.02 -8.88 10.71
C ALA A 12 -11.43 -9.06 10.14
N ILE A 13 -11.69 -8.64 8.90
CA ILE A 13 -12.97 -8.89 8.22
C ILE A 13 -13.20 -10.39 8.01
N LEU A 14 -12.20 -11.18 7.60
CA LEU A 14 -12.35 -12.64 7.47
C LEU A 14 -12.82 -13.28 8.78
N TRP A 15 -12.20 -12.88 9.90
CA TRP A 15 -12.55 -13.38 11.23
C TRP A 15 -13.93 -12.92 11.69
N ILE A 16 -14.27 -11.64 11.48
CA ILE A 16 -15.60 -11.12 11.81
C ILE A 16 -16.68 -11.88 11.03
N VAL A 17 -16.49 -12.06 9.72
CA VAL A 17 -17.45 -12.79 8.87
C VAL A 17 -17.58 -14.25 9.32
N HIS A 18 -16.48 -14.91 9.69
CA HIS A 18 -16.55 -16.27 10.21
C HIS A 18 -17.31 -16.35 11.54
N VAL A 19 -17.10 -15.41 12.47
CA VAL A 19 -17.89 -15.35 13.72
C VAL A 19 -19.38 -15.13 13.45
N ILE A 20 -19.72 -14.27 12.48
CA ILE A 20 -21.11 -14.09 12.05
C ILE A 20 -21.66 -15.41 11.48
N ALA A 21 -20.87 -16.15 10.71
CA ALA A 21 -21.28 -17.45 10.15
C ALA A 21 -21.56 -18.51 11.25
N LEU A 22 -20.93 -18.43 12.42
CA LEU A 22 -21.25 -19.30 13.55
C LEU A 22 -22.66 -19.06 14.12
N ILE A 23 -23.16 -17.83 14.00
CA ILE A 23 -24.51 -17.43 14.46
C ILE A 23 -25.54 -17.59 13.33
N PHE A 24 -25.14 -17.30 12.09
CA PHE A 24 -25.97 -17.35 10.90
C PHE A 24 -25.32 -18.25 9.82
N PRO A 25 -25.38 -19.59 9.98
CA PRO A 25 -24.68 -20.52 9.08
C PRO A 25 -25.07 -20.38 7.60
N ASP A 26 -26.31 -19.97 7.35
CA ASP A 26 -26.87 -19.75 6.00
C ASP A 26 -26.06 -18.76 5.17
N ILE A 27 -25.27 -17.86 5.76
CA ILE A 27 -24.44 -16.93 4.97
C ILE A 27 -23.39 -17.65 4.13
N SER A 28 -23.00 -18.87 4.52
CA SER A 28 -22.03 -19.69 3.79
C SER A 28 -22.53 -20.10 2.40
N ARG A 29 -23.84 -20.00 2.13
CA ARG A 29 -24.43 -20.27 0.80
C ARG A 29 -24.09 -19.22 -0.25
N TYR A 30 -23.61 -18.03 0.16
CA TYR A 30 -23.24 -16.96 -0.76
C TYR A 30 -21.81 -17.11 -1.30
N GLY A 31 -21.38 -18.34 -1.60
CA GLY A 31 -20.14 -18.58 -2.32
C GLY A 31 -20.33 -18.48 -3.83
N ILE A 32 -19.28 -18.83 -4.58
CA ILE A 32 -19.36 -18.92 -6.04
C ILE A 32 -20.04 -20.23 -6.38
N ILE A 33 -21.25 -20.15 -6.93
CA ILE A 33 -21.98 -21.30 -7.48
C ILE A 33 -21.89 -21.19 -9.02
N PRO A 34 -21.12 -22.08 -9.68
CA PRO A 34 -20.81 -21.92 -11.09
C PRO A 34 -22.05 -21.95 -11.98
N ARG A 35 -22.09 -21.05 -12.96
CA ARG A 35 -23.15 -20.91 -13.98
C ARG A 35 -24.54 -20.57 -13.45
N GLU A 36 -24.68 -20.26 -12.16
CA GLU A 36 -25.93 -19.77 -11.57
C GLU A 36 -25.92 -18.25 -11.36
N THR A 37 -27.05 -17.59 -11.61
CA THR A 37 -27.19 -16.14 -11.43
C THR A 37 -26.98 -15.71 -9.99
N ILE A 38 -27.47 -16.50 -9.02
CA ILE A 38 -27.26 -16.22 -7.60
C ILE A 38 -25.78 -16.35 -7.19
N GLY A 39 -25.05 -17.28 -7.82
CA GLY A 39 -23.65 -17.56 -7.57
C GLY A 39 -22.69 -16.46 -8.03
N ILE A 40 -23.15 -15.51 -8.86
CA ILE A 40 -22.30 -14.40 -9.34
C ILE A 40 -21.93 -13.44 -8.20
N ALA A 41 -22.81 -13.26 -7.21
CA ALA A 41 -22.53 -12.47 -6.01
C ALA A 41 -21.35 -13.07 -5.23
N GLY A 42 -21.20 -14.40 -5.31
CA GLY A 42 -20.08 -15.18 -4.80
C GLY A 42 -18.71 -14.63 -5.16
N ILE A 43 -18.57 -13.99 -6.33
CA ILE A 43 -17.29 -13.39 -6.75
C ILE A 43 -16.77 -12.40 -5.69
N PHE A 44 -17.67 -11.68 -5.03
CA PHE A 44 -17.33 -10.67 -4.02
C PHE A 44 -17.42 -11.19 -2.59
N THR A 45 -18.26 -12.19 -2.32
CA THR A 45 -18.54 -12.69 -0.97
C THR A 45 -17.74 -13.94 -0.61
N ALA A 46 -17.49 -14.85 -1.56
CA ALA A 46 -16.79 -16.10 -1.34
C ALA A 46 -15.42 -15.96 -0.66
N PRO A 47 -14.57 -14.96 -1.01
CA PRO A 47 -13.27 -14.79 -0.35
C PRO A 47 -13.34 -14.58 1.17
N PHE A 48 -14.50 -14.18 1.70
CA PHE A 48 -14.71 -13.90 3.12
C PHE A 48 -15.38 -15.06 3.87
N LEU A 49 -15.98 -16.01 3.15
CA LEU A 49 -16.69 -17.16 3.72
C LEU A 49 -15.74 -18.34 3.90
N HIS A 50 -15.79 -19.01 5.06
CA HIS A 50 -14.94 -20.17 5.37
C HIS A 50 -15.77 -21.24 6.06
N GLY A 51 -15.67 -22.49 5.58
CA GLY A 51 -16.47 -23.62 6.07
C GLY A 51 -16.11 -24.08 7.48
N ASP A 52 -14.88 -23.85 7.91
CA ASP A 52 -14.38 -24.26 9.21
C ASP A 52 -13.18 -23.41 9.66
N MET A 53 -12.80 -23.58 10.93
CA MET A 53 -11.72 -22.83 11.57
C MET A 53 -10.35 -23.15 10.98
N TYR A 54 -10.08 -24.41 10.59
CA TYR A 54 -8.81 -24.81 10.01
C TYR A 54 -8.62 -24.12 8.65
N HIS A 55 -9.66 -24.13 7.82
CA HIS A 55 -9.69 -23.43 6.54
C HIS A 55 -9.47 -21.92 6.72
N LEU A 56 -10.11 -21.27 7.71
CA LEU A 56 -9.89 -19.85 8.01
C LEU A 56 -8.45 -19.55 8.43
N ILE A 57 -7.86 -20.36 9.32
CA ILE A 57 -6.49 -20.14 9.83
C ILE A 57 -5.45 -20.34 8.71
N ALA A 58 -5.62 -21.37 7.88
CA ALA A 58 -4.76 -21.62 6.74
C ALA A 58 -4.77 -20.43 5.74
N ASN A 59 -5.96 -19.89 5.45
CA ASN A 59 -6.10 -18.71 4.59
C ASN A 59 -5.57 -17.44 5.26
N THR A 60 -5.81 -17.24 6.56
CA THR A 60 -5.28 -16.08 7.32
C THR A 60 -3.76 -16.03 7.23
N THR A 61 -3.11 -17.18 7.46
CA THR A 61 -1.64 -17.29 7.43
C THR A 61 -1.08 -16.97 6.06
N SER A 62 -1.65 -17.60 5.02
CA SER A 62 -1.21 -17.39 3.64
C SER A 62 -1.48 -15.96 3.16
N PHE A 63 -2.68 -15.43 3.43
CA PHE A 63 -3.03 -14.06 3.07
C PHE A 63 -2.17 -13.03 3.79
N PHE A 64 -1.82 -13.24 5.06
CA PHE A 64 -0.91 -12.36 5.78
C PHE A 64 0.44 -12.26 5.06
N ILE A 65 1.02 -13.40 4.68
CA ILE A 65 2.35 -13.47 4.05
C ILE A 65 2.31 -12.83 2.65
N PHE A 66 1.45 -13.33 1.76
CA PHE A 66 1.37 -12.84 0.39
C PHE A 66 0.83 -11.41 0.31
N GLY A 67 -0.13 -11.06 1.17
CA GLY A 67 -0.67 -9.72 1.30
C GLY A 67 0.38 -8.71 1.78
N CYS A 68 1.21 -9.07 2.77
CA CYS A 68 2.30 -8.21 3.21
C CYS A 68 3.36 -8.03 2.10
N ILE A 69 3.71 -9.09 1.39
CA ILE A 69 4.62 -8.98 0.24
C ILE A 69 4.05 -8.00 -0.78
N LEU A 70 2.79 -8.20 -1.20
CA LEU A 70 2.12 -7.30 -2.14
C LEU A 70 2.08 -5.85 -1.62
N ALA A 71 1.77 -5.65 -0.34
CA ALA A 71 1.76 -4.34 0.30
C ALA A 71 3.13 -3.63 0.22
N LEU A 72 4.23 -4.38 0.31
CA LEU A 72 5.59 -3.87 0.25
C LEU A 72 6.06 -3.60 -1.18
N ILE A 73 5.78 -4.52 -2.12
CA ILE A 73 6.27 -4.41 -3.50
C ILE A 73 5.34 -3.60 -4.43
N GLU A 74 4.04 -3.54 -4.13
CA GLU A 74 3.01 -2.87 -4.94
C GLU A 74 2.06 -1.96 -4.12
N PRO A 75 2.55 -1.07 -3.23
CA PRO A 75 1.67 -0.31 -2.34
C PRO A 75 0.65 0.56 -3.08
N ALA A 76 1.01 1.09 -4.25
CA ALA A 76 0.14 1.92 -5.07
C ALA A 76 -0.98 1.11 -5.75
N LEU A 77 -0.71 -0.16 -6.10
CA LEU A 77 -1.62 -1.02 -6.87
C LEU A 77 -2.32 -2.08 -6.01
N PHE A 78 -2.01 -2.15 -4.71
CA PHE A 78 -2.51 -3.16 -3.78
C PHE A 78 -3.99 -3.53 -3.96
N PHE A 79 -4.90 -2.55 -3.86
CA PHE A 79 -6.33 -2.81 -4.02
C PHE A 79 -6.74 -3.09 -5.46
N SER A 80 -6.08 -2.49 -6.45
CA SER A 80 -6.35 -2.79 -7.86
C SER A 80 -5.99 -4.22 -8.22
N ILE A 81 -4.88 -4.73 -7.66
CA ILE A 81 -4.45 -6.12 -7.85
C ILE A 81 -5.44 -7.04 -7.16
N LEU A 82 -5.72 -6.86 -5.86
CA LEU A 82 -6.69 -7.70 -5.14
C LEU A 82 -8.07 -7.73 -5.81
N ALA A 83 -8.58 -6.58 -6.26
CA ALA A 83 -9.84 -6.51 -6.98
C ALA A 83 -9.77 -7.27 -8.33
N ASN A 84 -8.65 -7.18 -9.06
CA ASN A 84 -8.50 -7.90 -10.32
C ASN A 84 -8.42 -9.41 -10.10
N LEU A 85 -7.71 -9.87 -9.06
CA LEU A 85 -7.64 -11.29 -8.69
C LEU A 85 -9.01 -11.84 -8.35
N MET A 86 -9.75 -11.13 -7.50
CA MET A 86 -11.09 -11.51 -7.06
C MET A 86 -12.06 -11.56 -8.25
N ILE A 87 -12.08 -10.54 -9.10
CA ILE A 87 -13.02 -10.46 -10.23
C ILE A 87 -12.64 -11.49 -11.31
N VAL A 88 -11.39 -11.49 -11.78
CA VAL A 88 -10.99 -12.36 -12.91
C VAL A 88 -10.97 -13.83 -12.49
N GLY A 89 -10.38 -14.14 -11.32
CA GLY A 89 -10.33 -15.51 -10.81
C GLY A 89 -11.70 -16.02 -10.40
N GLY A 90 -12.49 -15.19 -9.70
CA GLY A 90 -13.85 -15.54 -9.31
C GLY A 90 -14.78 -15.74 -10.50
N PHE A 91 -14.69 -14.87 -11.52
CA PHE A 91 -15.50 -15.01 -12.73
C PHE A 91 -15.10 -16.26 -13.55
N ALA A 92 -13.80 -16.53 -13.69
CA ALA A 92 -13.36 -17.76 -14.34
C ALA A 92 -13.82 -19.02 -13.57
N THR A 93 -13.75 -18.99 -12.23
CA THR A 93 -14.31 -20.06 -11.38
C THR A 93 -15.80 -20.22 -11.63
N TRP A 94 -16.55 -19.12 -11.69
CA TRP A 94 -17.99 -19.16 -11.93
C TRP A 94 -18.35 -19.76 -13.31
N ILE A 95 -17.54 -19.56 -14.35
CA ILE A 95 -17.80 -20.14 -15.67
C ILE A 95 -17.43 -21.64 -15.69
N PHE A 96 -16.23 -21.97 -15.22
CA PHE A 96 -15.57 -23.22 -15.57
C PHE A 96 -15.49 -24.25 -14.44
N ALA A 97 -15.78 -23.88 -13.19
CA ALA A 97 -15.67 -24.83 -12.09
C ALA A 97 -16.84 -25.83 -12.04
N ARG A 98 -16.64 -26.93 -11.30
CA ARG A 98 -17.67 -27.97 -11.07
C ARG A 98 -18.87 -27.42 -10.31
N GLU A 99 -20.01 -28.10 -10.37
CA GLU A 99 -21.19 -27.71 -9.60
C GLU A 99 -20.98 -27.94 -8.10
N ALA A 100 -20.50 -26.90 -7.42
CA ALA A 100 -20.29 -26.87 -5.99
C ALA A 100 -20.39 -25.42 -5.49
N ASN A 101 -20.51 -25.25 -4.17
CA ASN A 101 -20.41 -23.93 -3.55
C ASN A 101 -18.94 -23.66 -3.19
N HIS A 102 -18.27 -22.81 -3.97
CA HIS A 102 -16.87 -22.48 -3.76
C HIS A 102 -16.73 -21.27 -2.81
N ILE A 103 -16.13 -21.49 -1.64
CA ILE A 103 -15.87 -20.47 -0.61
C ILE A 103 -14.40 -20.47 -0.19
N GLY A 104 -13.96 -19.37 0.42
CA GLY A 104 -12.62 -19.20 0.97
C GLY A 104 -11.78 -18.17 0.23
N ALA A 105 -10.85 -17.55 0.95
CA ALA A 105 -9.91 -16.57 0.38
C ALA A 105 -8.88 -17.20 -0.57
N SER A 106 -8.84 -18.53 -0.68
CA SER A 106 -7.76 -19.27 -1.32
C SER A 106 -7.61 -18.93 -2.80
N GLY A 107 -8.71 -18.71 -3.53
CA GLY A 107 -8.62 -18.24 -4.93
C GLY A 107 -7.86 -16.92 -5.07
N VAL A 108 -8.06 -15.97 -4.15
CA VAL A 108 -7.31 -14.71 -4.12
C VAL A 108 -5.85 -14.94 -3.73
N ILE A 109 -5.59 -15.84 -2.76
CA ILE A 109 -4.24 -16.21 -2.34
C ILE A 109 -3.45 -16.86 -3.47
N PHE A 110 -4.05 -17.79 -4.21
CA PHE A 110 -3.46 -18.38 -5.40
C PHE A 110 -3.23 -17.33 -6.49
N GLY A 111 -4.11 -16.34 -6.61
CA GLY A 111 -3.88 -15.16 -7.44
C GLY A 111 -2.70 -14.31 -7.00
N LEU A 112 -2.49 -14.10 -5.69
CA LEU A 112 -1.32 -13.41 -5.18
C LEU A 112 -0.04 -14.21 -5.46
N PHE A 113 -0.07 -15.52 -5.26
CA PHE A 113 1.03 -16.42 -5.57
C PHE A 113 1.39 -16.33 -7.07
N GLY A 114 0.41 -16.51 -7.97
CA GLY A 114 0.59 -16.39 -9.41
C GLY A 114 1.09 -15.00 -9.84
N TYR A 115 0.56 -13.94 -9.23
CA TYR A 115 1.03 -12.57 -9.46
C TYR A 115 2.50 -12.41 -9.09
N ILE A 116 2.89 -12.82 -7.88
CA ILE A 116 4.24 -12.63 -7.36
C ILE A 116 5.25 -13.47 -8.15
N VAL A 117 4.90 -14.69 -8.53
CA VAL A 117 5.73 -15.54 -9.39
C VAL A 117 5.94 -14.89 -10.76
N ALA A 118 4.87 -14.38 -11.39
CA ALA A 118 4.93 -13.86 -12.76
C ALA A 118 5.48 -12.42 -12.86
N VAL A 119 5.27 -11.57 -11.86
CA VAL A 119 5.67 -10.15 -11.92
C VAL A 119 7.18 -9.98 -12.00
N GLY A 120 7.98 -10.90 -11.43
CA GLY A 120 9.44 -10.92 -11.58
C GLY A 120 9.87 -11.07 -13.03
N PHE A 121 9.21 -11.98 -13.76
CA PHE A 121 9.45 -12.23 -15.18
C PHE A 121 9.06 -11.03 -16.06
N PHE A 122 7.88 -10.44 -15.82
CA PHE A 122 7.40 -9.32 -16.62
C PHE A 122 8.12 -7.99 -16.32
N ARG A 123 8.41 -7.69 -15.05
CA ARG A 123 9.07 -6.42 -14.68
C ARG A 123 10.57 -6.42 -14.91
N LYS A 124 11.23 -7.58 -14.91
CA LYS A 124 12.68 -7.73 -15.10
C LYS A 124 13.54 -6.85 -14.18
N LYS A 125 13.05 -6.59 -12.96
CA LYS A 125 13.74 -5.81 -11.92
C LYS A 125 14.26 -6.76 -10.85
N PHE A 126 15.50 -6.57 -10.42
CA PHE A 126 16.19 -7.45 -9.46
C PHE A 126 15.35 -7.79 -8.23
N LEU A 127 14.77 -6.79 -7.56
CA LEU A 127 13.94 -7.02 -6.36
C LEU A 127 12.72 -7.92 -6.64
N TYR A 128 12.06 -7.75 -7.78
CA TYR A 128 10.88 -8.55 -8.13
C TYR A 128 11.28 -9.99 -8.45
N ILE A 129 12.36 -10.17 -9.22
CA ILE A 129 12.93 -11.49 -9.54
C ILE A 129 13.32 -12.22 -8.25
N LEU A 130 14.03 -11.54 -7.34
CA LEU A 130 14.44 -12.12 -6.06
C LEU A 130 13.23 -12.57 -5.24
N VAL A 131 12.21 -11.72 -5.11
CA VAL A 131 10.98 -12.07 -4.39
C VAL A 131 10.25 -13.25 -5.06
N SER A 132 10.14 -13.27 -6.39
CA SER A 132 9.55 -14.40 -7.13
C SER A 132 10.30 -15.71 -6.87
N VAL A 133 11.64 -15.70 -6.96
CA VAL A 133 12.47 -16.90 -6.73
C VAL A 133 12.34 -17.39 -5.29
N LEU A 134 12.37 -16.50 -4.30
CA LEU A 134 12.18 -16.88 -2.89
C LEU A 134 10.79 -17.48 -2.65
N ILE A 135 9.75 -16.91 -3.26
CA ILE A 135 8.40 -17.45 -3.16
C ILE A 135 8.28 -18.82 -3.84
N ILE A 136 8.88 -19.02 -5.00
CA ILE A 136 8.90 -20.34 -5.65
C ILE A 136 9.64 -21.36 -4.77
N PHE A 137 10.75 -20.96 -4.15
CA PHE A 137 11.53 -21.86 -3.29
C PHE A 137 10.76 -22.26 -2.03
N ILE A 138 10.11 -21.32 -1.34
CA ILE A 138 9.42 -21.56 -0.06
C ILE A 138 8.01 -22.15 -0.28
N TYR A 139 7.29 -21.66 -1.29
CA TYR A 139 5.88 -21.97 -1.54
C TYR A 139 5.62 -22.70 -2.86
N GLY A 140 6.65 -23.16 -3.57
CA GLY A 140 6.50 -23.84 -4.86
C GLY A 140 5.58 -25.05 -4.83
N GLY A 141 5.53 -25.76 -3.69
CA GLY A 141 4.60 -26.87 -3.48
C GLY A 141 3.12 -26.51 -3.59
N MET A 142 2.75 -25.23 -3.42
CA MET A 142 1.37 -24.77 -3.64
C MET A 142 0.87 -25.07 -5.06
N VAL A 143 1.77 -25.14 -6.05
CA VAL A 143 1.39 -25.42 -7.44
C VAL A 143 0.60 -26.73 -7.58
N PHE A 144 0.83 -27.72 -6.71
CA PHE A 144 0.13 -28.99 -6.76
C PHE A 144 -1.32 -28.92 -6.25
N GLN A 145 -1.69 -27.88 -5.50
CA GLN A 145 -3.05 -27.69 -5.00
C GLN A 145 -4.01 -27.11 -6.05
N VAL A 146 -3.51 -26.80 -7.26
CA VAL A 146 -4.34 -26.47 -8.43
C VAL A 146 -4.79 -27.72 -9.17
N LEU A 147 -4.37 -28.91 -8.73
CA LEU A 147 -4.74 -30.19 -9.31
C LEU A 147 -5.96 -30.76 -8.59
N PRO A 148 -6.81 -31.54 -9.28
CA PRO A 148 -7.90 -32.26 -8.64
C PRO A 148 -7.36 -33.26 -7.61
N GLY A 149 -8.03 -33.34 -6.46
CA GLY A 149 -7.63 -34.23 -5.37
C GLY A 149 -8.71 -34.37 -4.32
N ASP A 150 -8.73 -33.47 -3.35
CA ASP A 150 -9.71 -33.47 -2.26
C ASP A 150 -11.06 -32.87 -2.72
N PRO A 151 -12.19 -33.62 -2.63
CA PRO A 151 -13.52 -33.11 -2.96
C PRO A 151 -13.94 -31.87 -2.17
N GLY A 152 -13.44 -31.70 -0.94
CA GLY A 152 -13.69 -30.53 -0.09
C GLY A 152 -12.87 -29.30 -0.49
N VAL A 153 -11.89 -29.46 -1.39
CA VAL A 153 -11.03 -28.38 -1.85
C VAL A 153 -11.48 -27.85 -3.20
N SER A 154 -11.58 -26.54 -3.26
CA SER A 154 -11.91 -25.75 -4.45
C SER A 154 -10.68 -25.58 -5.36
N TRP A 155 -10.15 -26.68 -5.88
CA TRP A 155 -8.94 -26.66 -6.72
C TRP A 155 -9.13 -25.82 -7.99
N GLU A 156 -10.35 -25.73 -8.53
CA GLU A 156 -10.68 -24.87 -9.67
C GLU A 156 -10.50 -23.39 -9.32
N SER A 157 -10.94 -22.98 -8.12
CA SER A 157 -10.70 -21.62 -7.63
C SER A 157 -9.20 -21.35 -7.42
N HIS A 158 -8.42 -22.35 -7.02
CA HIS A 158 -6.95 -22.24 -6.96
C HIS A 158 -6.34 -22.06 -8.34
N LEU A 159 -6.74 -22.89 -9.32
CA LEU A 159 -6.26 -22.83 -10.69
C LEU A 159 -6.59 -21.48 -11.33
N PHE A 160 -7.86 -21.08 -11.32
CA PHE A 160 -8.31 -19.84 -11.94
C PHE A 160 -7.81 -18.61 -11.18
N GLY A 161 -7.66 -18.70 -9.86
CA GLY A 161 -6.95 -17.71 -9.05
C GLY A 161 -5.51 -17.53 -9.54
N PHE A 162 -4.74 -18.61 -9.63
CA PHE A 162 -3.35 -18.59 -10.10
C PHE A 162 -3.20 -17.98 -11.49
N LEU A 163 -4.05 -18.39 -12.44
CA LEU A 163 -4.07 -17.85 -13.80
C LEU A 163 -4.45 -16.36 -13.82
N ALA A 164 -5.42 -15.95 -13.00
CA ALA A 164 -5.77 -14.53 -12.82
C ALA A 164 -4.58 -13.74 -12.25
N GLY A 165 -3.77 -14.35 -11.38
CA GLY A 165 -2.50 -13.80 -10.91
C GLY A 165 -1.52 -13.49 -12.02
N ILE A 166 -1.25 -14.46 -12.88
CA ILE A 166 -0.36 -14.30 -14.04
C ILE A 166 -0.88 -13.21 -14.99
N PHE A 167 -2.18 -13.25 -15.30
CA PHE A 167 -2.84 -12.24 -16.12
C PHE A 167 -2.72 -10.84 -15.52
N THR A 168 -2.95 -10.71 -14.21
CA THR A 168 -2.84 -9.44 -13.49
C THR A 168 -1.39 -8.93 -13.51
N ALA A 169 -0.40 -9.80 -13.32
CA ALA A 169 1.01 -9.44 -13.42
C ALA A 169 1.35 -8.88 -14.80
N HIS A 170 0.91 -9.55 -15.87
CA HIS A 170 1.08 -9.06 -17.24
C HIS A 170 0.46 -7.66 -17.43
N ARG A 171 -0.77 -7.45 -16.96
CA ARG A 171 -1.51 -6.18 -17.07
C ARG A 171 -0.88 -5.03 -16.29
N PHE A 172 -0.29 -5.30 -15.12
CA PHE A 172 0.19 -4.28 -14.19
C PHE A 172 1.72 -4.13 -14.15
N ALA A 173 2.48 -5.02 -14.81
CA ALA A 173 3.94 -5.01 -14.79
C ALA A 173 4.54 -3.69 -15.28
N HIS A 174 3.98 -3.09 -16.34
CA HIS A 174 4.52 -1.87 -16.95
C HIS A 174 4.05 -0.57 -16.32
N LYS A 175 3.10 -0.62 -15.37
CA LYS A 175 2.68 0.58 -14.64
C LYS A 175 3.81 0.99 -13.69
N PRO A 176 4.15 2.29 -13.60
CA PRO A 176 5.19 2.74 -12.70
C PRO A 176 4.79 2.41 -11.27
N SER A 177 5.44 1.39 -10.68
CA SER A 177 5.50 1.22 -9.23
C SER A 177 6.16 2.48 -8.69
N GLN A 178 5.33 3.34 -8.10
CA GLN A 178 5.79 4.52 -7.38
C GLN A 178 6.81 4.01 -6.37
N ARG A 179 8.08 4.37 -6.59
CA ARG A 179 9.21 3.92 -5.78
C ARG A 179 8.80 3.98 -4.31
N VAL A 180 9.15 2.96 -3.54
CA VAL A 180 9.54 3.21 -2.16
C VAL A 180 10.68 4.22 -2.28
N VAL A 181 10.33 5.50 -2.20
CA VAL A 181 11.27 6.55 -1.91
C VAL A 181 11.75 6.15 -0.52
N VAL A 182 12.85 5.39 -0.47
CA VAL A 182 13.76 5.49 0.67
C VAL A 182 13.94 6.98 0.79
N ILE A 183 13.30 7.58 1.80
CA ILE A 183 13.46 8.99 2.09
C ILE A 183 14.92 9.10 2.52
N ALA A 184 15.81 9.19 1.54
CA ALA A 184 17.12 9.76 1.72
C ALA A 184 16.78 11.15 2.22
N LYS A 185 16.88 11.32 3.55
CA LYS A 185 16.72 12.63 4.19
C LYS A 185 17.49 13.62 3.32
N PRO A 186 16.89 14.76 2.94
CA PRO A 186 17.63 15.74 2.16
C PRO A 186 18.90 16.05 2.95
N VAL A 187 20.06 15.69 2.38
CA VAL A 187 21.35 16.08 2.93
C VAL A 187 21.29 17.60 2.96
N LYS A 188 21.22 18.20 4.15
CA LYS A 188 21.29 19.65 4.31
C LYS A 188 22.58 20.10 3.64
N LYS A 189 22.48 20.69 2.44
CA LYS A 189 23.62 21.34 1.80
C LYS A 189 24.13 22.40 2.77
N ARG A 190 25.29 22.19 3.39
CA ARG A 190 25.99 23.24 4.13
C ARG A 190 26.25 24.37 3.12
N LYS A 191 25.74 25.58 3.39
CA LYS A 191 26.05 26.76 2.57
C LYS A 191 27.58 26.93 2.55
N PRO A 192 28.21 27.20 1.39
CA PRO A 192 29.61 27.58 1.36
C PRO A 192 29.81 28.82 2.24
N LYS A 193 30.81 28.81 3.12
CA LYS A 193 31.22 30.03 3.83
C LYS A 193 31.68 31.03 2.78
N THR A 194 30.91 32.08 2.55
CA THR A 194 31.32 33.22 1.73
C THR A 194 32.44 33.95 2.46
N ASN A 195 33.69 33.81 1.99
CA ASN A 195 34.80 34.68 2.40
C ASN A 195 34.56 36.07 1.81
N LYS A 196 33.85 36.94 2.52
CA LYS A 196 33.83 38.37 2.20
C LYS A 196 35.21 38.96 2.55
N PRO A 197 35.87 39.71 1.64
CA PRO A 197 37.08 40.43 1.98
C PRO A 197 36.81 41.46 3.08
N LYS A 198 37.69 41.56 4.08
CA LYS A 198 37.60 42.60 5.12
C LYS A 198 37.67 44.00 4.48
N PRO A 199 36.84 44.96 4.90
CA PRO A 199 36.92 46.32 4.38
C PRO A 199 38.25 46.97 4.79
N LYS A 200 38.94 47.58 3.81
CA LYS A 200 40.15 48.37 4.06
C LYS A 200 39.81 49.54 4.98
N LYS A 201 40.46 49.62 6.15
CA LYS A 201 40.35 50.76 7.06
C LYS A 201 40.82 52.04 6.35
N LYS A 202 39.91 52.97 6.07
CA LYS A 202 40.28 54.34 5.64
C LYS A 202 40.93 55.06 6.82
N LYS A 203 42.09 55.69 6.59
CA LYS A 203 42.74 56.55 7.60
C LYS A 203 41.84 57.75 7.91
N PRO A 204 41.71 58.18 9.18
CA PRO A 204 40.85 59.33 9.52
C PRO A 204 41.44 60.63 8.98
N THR A 205 40.61 61.41 8.27
CA THR A 205 40.90 62.79 7.92
C THR A 205 40.73 63.66 9.17
N VAL A 206 41.79 64.34 9.61
CA VAL A 206 41.74 65.27 10.75
C VAL A 206 41.10 66.57 10.29
N ILE A 207 39.85 66.83 10.70
CA ILE A 207 39.20 68.14 10.55
C ILE A 207 39.46 68.91 11.85
N LYS A 208 40.28 69.96 11.80
CA LYS A 208 40.43 70.91 12.91
C LYS A 208 39.22 71.84 12.96
N VAL A 209 38.41 71.75 14.01
CA VAL A 209 37.33 72.71 14.28
C VAL A 209 37.77 73.66 15.40
N LYS A 210 37.79 74.97 15.10
CA LYS A 210 37.96 76.06 16.07
C LYS A 210 36.73 76.14 16.98
N LYS A 211 36.93 76.26 18.30
CA LYS A 211 35.86 76.54 19.28
C LYS A 211 35.44 78.00 19.23
N PRO A 212 34.14 78.29 19.35
CA PRO A 212 33.68 79.54 19.96
C PRO A 212 33.05 79.32 21.34
N THR A 213 33.12 80.41 22.09
CA THR A 213 32.91 80.65 23.52
C THR A 213 31.45 80.69 23.99
N LYS A 214 31.26 80.56 25.32
CA LYS A 214 29.99 80.55 26.08
C LYS A 214 29.18 81.86 25.96
N SER A 215 27.83 81.78 26.00
CA SER A 215 26.95 82.75 26.72
C SER A 215 25.47 82.29 26.88
N THR A 216 25.04 82.23 28.15
CA THR A 216 23.74 82.53 28.84
C THR A 216 22.30 82.39 28.26
N SER A 217 21.42 81.82 29.12
CA SER A 217 19.94 82.01 29.32
C SER A 217 18.98 81.59 28.18
N GLY A 218 17.72 81.18 28.34
CA GLY A 218 16.77 80.97 29.44
C GLY A 218 15.41 80.53 28.83
N ASN A 219 14.58 79.81 29.60
CA ASN A 219 13.14 79.49 29.47
C ASN A 219 12.37 79.67 28.14
N ALA A 220 11.55 78.67 27.76
CA ALA A 220 10.06 78.78 27.69
C ALA A 220 9.37 77.69 26.82
N PHE A 221 8.17 77.28 27.28
CA PHE A 221 7.00 76.74 26.54
C PHE A 221 7.10 75.34 25.90
N ARG A 222 6.44 74.26 26.39
CA ARG A 222 5.00 73.98 26.66
C ARG A 222 4.13 73.93 25.38
N LYS A 223 3.77 72.71 24.92
CA LYS A 223 2.36 72.22 24.74
C LYS A 223 2.26 70.97 23.83
N ASN A 224 1.53 69.97 24.38
CA ASN A 224 0.42 69.19 23.81
C ASN A 224 0.62 68.35 22.53
N MET A 225 -0.16 67.31 22.22
CA MET A 225 -1.03 66.32 22.90
C MET A 225 -1.69 65.55 21.72
N LYS A 226 -2.08 64.28 21.97
CA LYS A 226 -3.04 63.43 21.22
C LYS A 226 -2.47 62.68 20.01
N ILE A 227 -2.32 61.35 20.07
CA ILE A 227 -3.34 60.27 20.07
C ILE A 227 -4.05 60.15 18.71
N ARG A 228 -3.83 59.02 18.02
CA ARG A 228 -4.92 58.12 17.59
C ARG A 228 -4.40 56.70 17.31
N LYS A 229 -5.13 55.74 17.88
CA LYS A 229 -5.00 54.29 17.79
C LYS A 229 -5.68 53.75 16.52
N LYS A 230 -5.21 52.56 16.12
CA LYS A 230 -5.93 51.39 15.57
C LYS A 230 -6.89 51.60 14.39
N TYR A 231 -6.61 50.87 13.31
CA TYR A 231 -7.28 49.59 13.06
C TYR A 231 -6.23 48.50 12.88
#